data_AF-A0A8T7E1K2-F1
#
_entry.id   AF-A0A8T7E1K2-F1
#
_cell.length_a   1.000
_cell.length_b   1.000
_cell.length_c   1.000
_cell.angle_alpha   90.00
_cell.angle_beta   90.00
_cell.angle_gamma   90.00
#
_symmetry.space_group_name_H-M   'P 1'
#
loop_
_entity.id
_entity.type
_entity.pdbx_description
1 polymer ?
#
loop_
_entity_poly.entity_id
_entity_poly.type
_entity_poly.pdbx_seq_one_letter_code
_entity_poly.pdbx_strand_id
1 'polypeptide(L)' 'MLLATTPSIEGKSVREYKGIVVGEAILGANIFKDLFASVRDVVGGRSAAYEAELQKARTIAFEEMED' A
#
# COMPACT_ATOMS: atom_id res chain seq x y z
N MET A 1 -4.68 13.56 0.13
CA MET A 1 -3.73 14.42 -0.63
C MET A 1 -3.87 14.18 -2.15
N LEU A 2 -3.23 14.95 -3.06
CA LEU A 2 -3.06 14.48 -4.46
C LEU A 2 -1.86 13.54 -4.49
N LEU A 3 -2.10 12.26 -4.80
CA LEU A 3 -1.07 11.24 -4.93
C LEU A 3 -0.97 10.83 -6.39
N ALA A 4 0.25 10.79 -6.91
CA ALA A 4 0.49 10.38 -8.29
C ALA A 4 1.82 9.63 -8.37
N THR A 5 1.85 8.62 -9.23
CA THR A 5 3.09 7.94 -9.64
C THR A 5 3.78 8.66 -10.80
N THR A 6 3.18 9.75 -11.31
CA THR A 6 3.73 10.61 -12.34
C THR A 6 4.58 11.73 -11.72
N PRO A 7 5.62 12.21 -12.44
CA PRO A 7 6.46 13.30 -11.94
C PRO A 7 5.79 14.69 -11.98
N SER A 8 4.61 14.81 -12.62
CA SER A 8 3.86 16.05 -12.76
C SER A 8 2.35 15.82 -12.76
N ILE A 9 1.59 16.88 -12.48
CA ILE A 9 0.12 16.90 -12.51
C ILE A 9 -0.33 17.82 -13.64
N GLU A 10 -1.13 17.30 -14.58
CA GLU A 10 -1.63 18.08 -15.70
C GLU A 10 -2.44 19.31 -15.24
N GLY A 11 -2.22 20.45 -15.91
CA GLY A 11 -2.89 21.71 -15.57
C GLY A 11 -2.42 22.36 -14.26
N LYS A 12 -1.38 21.82 -13.59
CA LYS A 12 -0.82 22.39 -12.35
C LYS A 12 0.71 22.51 -12.44
N SER A 13 1.24 23.65 -11.98
CA SER A 13 2.68 23.84 -11.81
C SER A 13 3.11 23.67 -10.35
N VAL A 14 4.24 22.98 -10.13
CA VAL A 14 4.86 22.85 -8.81
C VAL A 14 5.45 24.20 -8.40
N ARG A 15 5.06 24.71 -7.24
CA ARG A 15 5.55 26.00 -6.71
C ARG A 15 6.79 25.84 -5.83
N GLU A 16 6.90 24.71 -5.16
CA GLU A 16 7.97 24.41 -4.20
C GLU A 16 8.16 22.89 -4.10
N TYR A 17 9.40 22.45 -3.95
CA TYR A 17 9.75 21.06 -3.66
C TYR A 17 10.16 20.94 -2.20
N LYS A 18 9.46 20.11 -1.43
CA LYS A 18 9.64 19.98 0.04
C LYS A 18 10.52 18.80 0.46
N GLY A 19 11.31 18.25 -0.47
CA GLY A 19 12.07 17.03 -0.25
C GLY A 19 11.27 15.76 -0.53
N ILE A 20 11.92 14.61 -0.35
CA ILE A 20 11.35 13.28 -0.58
C ILE A 20 10.70 12.81 0.72
N VAL A 21 9.53 12.20 0.61
CA VAL A 21 8.81 11.55 1.71
C VAL A 21 8.69 10.06 1.42
N VAL A 22 8.65 9.26 2.49
CA VAL A 22 8.49 7.80 2.45
C VAL A 22 7.59 7.42 3.61
N GLY A 23 6.66 6.49 3.36
CA GLY A 23 5.88 5.81 4.41
C GLY A 23 6.01 4.30 4.21
N GLU A 24 6.03 3.56 5.31
CA GLU A 24 6.30 2.13 5.33
C GLU A 24 5.30 1.40 6.23
N ALA A 25 4.83 0.24 5.78
CA ALA A 25 4.00 -0.64 6.59
C ALA A 25 4.51 -2.08 6.50
N ILE A 26 4.82 -2.67 7.65
CA ILE A 26 5.36 -4.03 7.75
C ILE A 26 4.24 -4.99 8.18
N LEU A 27 3.98 -6.01 7.35
CA LEU A 27 3.05 -7.08 7.68
C LEU A 27 3.71 -8.10 8.63
N GLY A 28 3.07 -8.34 9.77
CA GLY A 28 3.59 -9.27 10.80
C GLY A 28 3.51 -10.74 10.39
N ALA A 29 4.42 -11.56 10.93
CA ALA A 29 4.54 -12.99 10.62
C ALA A 29 3.28 -13.83 10.94
N ASN A 30 2.46 -13.40 11.91
CA ASN A 30 1.20 -14.07 12.24
C ASN A 30 0.17 -13.96 11.10
N ILE A 31 0.13 -12.81 10.42
CA ILE A 31 -0.74 -12.60 9.26
C ILE A 31 -0.34 -13.54 8.12
N PHE A 32 0.97 -13.66 7.87
CA PHE A 32 1.50 -14.59 6.88
C PHE A 32 1.03 -16.03 7.17
N LYS A 33 1.16 -16.51 8.41
CA LYS A 33 0.71 -17.85 8.81
C LYS A 33 -0.79 -18.07 8.55
N ASP A 34 -1.63 -17.09 8.89
CA ASP A 34 -3.08 -17.18 8.71
C ASP A 34 -3.48 -17.22 7.23
N LEU A 35 -2.76 -16.47 6.39
CA LEU A 35 -2.89 -16.54 4.93
C LEU A 35 -2.55 -17.94 4.41
N PHE A 36 -1.40 -18.52 4.76
CA PHE A 36 -1.01 -19.86 4.30
C PHE A 36 -1.95 -20.97 4.82
N ALA A 37 -2.53 -20.80 6.01
CA ALA A 37 -3.53 -21.72 6.53
C ALA A 37 -4.84 -21.67 5.72
N SER A 38 -5.25 -20.47 5.26
CA SER A 38 -6.49 -20.26 4.49
C SER A 38 -6.40 -20.57 2.99
N VAL A 39 -5.19 -20.63 2.42
CA VAL A 39 -4.95 -20.79 0.96
C VAL A 39 -4.99 -22.26 0.52
N ARG A 40 -5.25 -23.20 1.44
CA ARG A 40 -5.17 -24.65 1.17
C ARG A 40 -6.14 -25.15 0.08
N ASP A 41 -7.21 -24.42 -0.24
CA ASP A 41 -8.25 -24.87 -1.18
C ASP A 41 -8.45 -24.00 -2.44
N VAL A 42 -7.72 -22.88 -2.61
CA VAL A 42 -7.98 -21.95 -3.74
C VAL A 42 -6.67 -21.56 -4.44
N VAL A 43 -6.25 -22.39 -5.40
CA VAL A 43 -5.26 -22.04 -6.41
C VAL A 43 -5.96 -21.15 -7.45
N GLY A 44 -5.86 -19.83 -7.31
CA GLY A 44 -6.53 -18.93 -8.27
C GLY A 44 -6.50 -17.44 -7.94
N GLY A 45 -5.33 -16.82 -7.99
CA GLY A 45 -5.16 -15.41 -8.39
C GLY A 45 -5.55 -14.30 -7.39
N ARG A 46 -6.47 -14.52 -6.45
CA ARG A 46 -6.92 -13.53 -5.45
C ARG A 46 -7.45 -14.20 -4.19
N SER A 47 -6.57 -14.54 -3.25
CA SER A 47 -7.03 -14.92 -1.91
C SER A 47 -7.50 -13.63 -1.22
N ALA A 48 -8.81 -13.44 -1.08
CA ALA A 48 -9.40 -12.20 -0.57
C ALA A 48 -8.78 -11.72 0.76
N ALA A 49 -8.34 -12.64 1.63
CA ALA A 49 -7.65 -12.32 2.87
C ALA A 49 -6.24 -11.73 2.64
N TYR A 50 -5.46 -12.26 1.68
CA TYR A 50 -4.15 -11.70 1.34
C TYR A 50 -4.25 -10.32 0.71
N GLU A 51 -5.17 -10.15 -0.23
CA GLU A 51 -5.40 -8.85 -0.86
C GLU A 51 -5.85 -7.80 0.16
N ALA A 52 -6.71 -8.17 1.11
CA ALA A 52 -7.15 -7.28 2.17
C ALA A 52 -5.99 -6.79 3.06
N GLU A 53 -5.08 -7.70 3.47
CA GLU A 53 -3.95 -7.33 4.31
C GLU A 53 -2.91 -6.50 3.54
N LEU A 54 -2.64 -6.80 2.27
CA LEU A 54 -1.80 -5.96 1.43
C LEU A 54 -2.40 -4.57 1.21
N GLN A 55 -3.72 -4.49 1.00
CA GLN A 55 -4.41 -3.22 0.84
C GLN A 55 -4.32 -2.40 2.13
N LYS A 56 -4.52 -3.04 3.28
CA LYS A 56 -4.37 -2.40 4.59
C LYS A 56 -2.97 -1.85 4.81
N ALA A 57 -1.94 -2.65 4.53
CA ALA A 57 -0.55 -2.17 4.61
C ALA A 57 -0.29 -0.97 3.70
N ARG A 58 -0.80 -1.01 2.47
CA ARG A 58 -0.68 0.10 1.51
C ARG A 58 -1.38 1.37 2.02
N THR A 59 -2.57 1.24 2.59
CA THR A 59 -3.30 2.38 3.17
C THR A 59 -2.50 3.01 4.30
N ILE A 60 -1.98 2.22 5.23
CA ILE A 60 -1.16 2.72 6.36
C ILE A 60 0.08 3.46 5.85
N ALA A 61 0.79 2.89 4.87
CA ALA A 61 1.97 3.53 4.29
C ALA A 61 1.62 4.86 3.59
N PHE A 62 0.46 4.97 2.94
CA PHE A 62 0.03 6.24 2.37
C PHE A 62 -0.41 7.25 3.43
N GLU A 63 -1.08 6.82 4.49
CA GLU A 63 -1.44 7.69 5.62
C GLU A 63 -0.18 8.30 6.25
N GLU A 64 0.87 7.50 6.49
CA GLU A 64 2.16 8.00 7.00
C GLU A 64 2.85 8.98 6.03
N MET A 65 2.65 8.85 4.71
CA MET A 65 3.15 9.83 3.74
C MET A 65 2.35 11.14 3.71
N GLU A 66 1.08 11.12 4.16
CA GLU A 66 0.21 12.29 4.17
C GLU A 66 0.34 13.14 5.45
N ASP A 67 0.80 12.53 6.55
CA ASP A 67 1.07 13.18 7.85
C ASP A 67 2.30 14.11 7.82
#